data_AF-A0A9P6KHC7-F1
#
_entry.id   AF-A0A9P6KHC7-F1
#
_cell.length_a   1.000
_cell.length_b   1.000
_cell.length_c   1.000
_cell.angle_alpha   90.00
_cell.angle_beta   90.00
_cell.angle_gamma   90.00
#
_symmetry.space_group_name_H-M   'P 1'
#
loop_
_entity.id
_entity.type
_entity.pdbx_description
1 polymer ?
#
loop_
_entity_poly.entity_id
_entity_poly.type
_entity_poly.pdbx_seq_one_letter_code
_entity_poly.pdbx_strand_id
1 'polypeptide(L)'
;MARQRSLQSKKPRSTALISAVALVLGLTTVPFTFQDITVAAAGIITHKADISHEKGSSPWPKYGEKPETNTPEIRKWVKMVDWSKVPKLPVRKAKSPGDPPECPSHIEEKDCWWTCSGCFAPDDIVECPGKNAWGLTFDDGPEPGTTENLFEVLKEKNVTATFFVTGMKSSRAPWLLQETIDQ
;
A
#
# COMPACT_ATOMS: atom_id res chain seq x y z
N MET A 1 -4.16 17.61 -0.98
CA MET A 1 -3.69 17.69 -2.38
C MET A 1 -3.23 16.29 -2.73
N ALA A 2 -4.05 15.48 -3.41
CA ALA A 2 -3.64 14.14 -3.82
C ALA A 2 -2.56 14.30 -4.90
N ARG A 3 -1.33 13.88 -4.63
CA ARG A 3 -0.28 13.86 -5.65
C ARG A 3 -0.35 12.51 -6.35
N GLN A 4 -0.87 12.50 -7.57
CA GLN A 4 -0.77 11.35 -8.45
C GLN A 4 0.70 11.16 -8.83
N ARG A 5 1.26 9.99 -8.55
CA ARG A 5 2.57 9.59 -9.07
C ARG A 5 2.38 8.39 -9.98
N SER A 6 3.13 8.41 -11.07
CA SER A 6 3.18 7.31 -12.01
C SER A 6 4.62 6.85 -12.10
N LEU A 7 4.85 5.57 -11.83
CA LEU A 7 6.10 4.92 -12.19
C LEU A 7 6.01 4.54 -13.67
N GLN A 8 7.02 4.92 -14.46
CA GLN A 8 7.11 4.63 -15.89
C GLN A 8 8.35 3.77 -16.15
N SER A 9 8.23 2.75 -17.00
CA SER A 9 9.42 2.03 -17.47
C SER A 9 10.25 2.91 -18.43
N LYS A 10 11.59 2.88 -18.33
CA LYS A 10 12.47 3.47 -19.34
C LYS A 10 12.34 2.76 -20.71
N LYS A 11 12.38 3.56 -21.79
CA LYS A 11 12.20 3.11 -23.18
C LYS A 11 13.19 2.00 -23.56
N PRO A 12 12.75 0.83 -24.08
CA PRO A 12 13.65 -0.25 -24.43
C PRO A 12 14.38 0.00 -25.76
N ARG A 13 15.70 -0.21 -25.78
CA ARG A 13 16.45 -0.45 -27.03
C ARG A 13 15.98 -1.78 -27.62
N SER A 14 15.66 -1.76 -28.90
CA SER A 14 15.00 -2.84 -29.63
C SER A 14 15.93 -4.04 -29.86
N THR A 15 15.48 -5.23 -29.49
CA THR A 15 15.87 -6.49 -30.14
C THR A 15 14.73 -7.47 -29.96
N ALA A 16 14.10 -7.81 -31.08
CA ALA A 16 13.04 -8.80 -31.19
C ALA A 16 13.64 -10.21 -31.22
N LEU A 17 13.04 -11.15 -30.50
CA LEU A 17 13.14 -12.58 -30.81
C LEU A 17 11.77 -13.22 -30.60
N ILE A 18 11.23 -13.70 -31.69
CA ILE A 18 10.01 -14.50 -31.83
C ILE A 18 10.40 -15.96 -31.55
N SER A 19 9.64 -16.68 -30.73
CA SER A 19 9.42 -18.11 -30.97
C SER A 19 8.19 -18.63 -30.21
N ALA A 20 7.24 -19.17 -30.97
CA ALA A 20 6.09 -19.93 -30.50
C ALA A 20 6.43 -21.43 -30.53
N VAL A 21 5.97 -22.23 -29.56
CA VAL A 21 5.80 -23.69 -29.69
C VAL A 21 4.63 -24.17 -28.82
N ALA A 22 3.95 -25.19 -29.33
CA ALA A 22 2.58 -25.64 -29.11
C ALA A 22 2.27 -26.50 -27.86
N LEU A 23 0.96 -26.56 -27.64
CA LEU A 23 0.12 -27.38 -26.77
C LEU A 23 0.34 -28.91 -26.91
N VAL A 24 0.36 -29.66 -25.80
CA VAL A 24 -0.02 -31.08 -25.76
C VAL A 24 -0.86 -31.35 -24.51
N LEU A 25 -2.10 -31.80 -24.74
CA LEU A 25 -3.07 -32.26 -23.73
C LEU A 25 -2.73 -33.71 -23.32
N GLY A 26 -2.70 -33.97 -22.01
CA GLY A 26 -2.66 -35.32 -21.45
C GLY A 26 -3.63 -35.43 -20.26
N LEU A 27 -4.81 -35.99 -20.50
CA LEU A 27 -5.75 -36.38 -19.44
C LEU A 27 -5.28 -37.70 -18.81
N THR A 28 -4.97 -37.68 -17.51
CA THR A 28 -4.97 -38.89 -16.68
C THR A 28 -6.01 -38.71 -15.58
N THR A 29 -7.11 -39.43 -15.68
CA THR A 29 -8.17 -39.47 -14.67
C THR A 29 -7.74 -40.38 -13.52
N VAL A 30 -7.43 -39.79 -12.36
CA VAL A 30 -7.28 -40.51 -11.10
C VAL A 30 -8.62 -40.40 -10.35
N PRO A 31 -9.24 -41.50 -9.89
CA PRO A 31 -10.50 -41.43 -9.19
C PRO A 31 -10.28 -40.85 -7.79
N PHE A 32 -10.75 -39.62 -7.57
CA PHE A 32 -10.78 -38.98 -6.26
C PHE A 32 -11.99 -39.48 -5.48
N THR A 33 -11.77 -40.17 -4.36
CA THR A 33 -12.83 -40.66 -3.49
C THR A 33 -13.38 -39.53 -2.61
N PHE A 34 -14.69 -39.55 -2.38
CA PHE A 34 -15.48 -38.47 -1.75
C PHE A 34 -15.25 -38.29 -0.23
N GLN A 35 -14.20 -38.89 0.33
CA GLN A 35 -13.95 -38.92 1.78
C GLN A 35 -12.91 -37.91 2.27
N ASP A 36 -12.22 -37.20 1.36
CA ASP A 36 -11.21 -36.20 1.73
C ASP A 36 -11.76 -34.75 1.83
N ILE A 37 -13.04 -34.53 1.55
CA ILE A 37 -13.63 -33.16 1.54
C ILE A 37 -14.02 -32.67 2.94
N THR A 38 -14.15 -33.54 3.95
CA THR A 38 -14.73 -33.15 5.25
C THR A 38 -13.70 -32.68 6.29
N VAL A 39 -12.39 -32.82 6.07
CA VAL A 39 -11.38 -32.49 7.10
C VAL A 39 -10.65 -31.16 6.85
N ALA A 40 -10.69 -30.60 5.63
CA ALA A 40 -10.04 -29.31 5.33
C ALA A 40 -10.89 -28.06 5.60
N ALA A 41 -12.18 -28.21 5.94
CA ALA A 41 -13.11 -27.09 6.13
C ALA A 41 -13.13 -26.50 7.56
N ALA A 42 -12.40 -27.08 8.52
CA ALA A 42 -12.42 -26.66 9.93
C ALA A 42 -11.28 -25.71 10.34
N GLY A 43 -10.39 -25.31 9.42
CA GLY A 43 -9.17 -24.56 9.73
C GLY A 43 -9.03 -23.19 9.07
N ILE A 44 -9.94 -22.79 8.18
CA ILE A 44 -9.96 -21.41 7.67
C ILE A 44 -10.81 -20.62 8.64
N ILE A 45 -10.17 -20.06 9.66
CA ILE A 45 -10.69 -18.85 10.28
C ILE A 45 -10.64 -17.80 9.17
N THR A 46 -11.73 -17.68 8.41
CA THR A 46 -12.00 -16.47 7.66
C THR A 46 -12.23 -15.40 8.71
N HIS A 47 -11.14 -14.77 9.16
CA HIS A 47 -11.25 -13.41 9.63
C HIS A 47 -11.64 -12.59 8.40
N LYS A 48 -12.93 -12.63 8.02
CA LYS A 48 -13.55 -11.40 7.54
C LYS A 48 -13.28 -10.44 8.68
N ALA A 49 -12.35 -9.51 8.47
CA ALA A 49 -12.35 -8.31 9.27
C ALA A 49 -13.78 -7.80 9.15
N ASP A 50 -14.54 -7.90 10.23
CA ASP A 50 -15.89 -7.39 10.23
C ASP A 50 -15.76 -5.87 10.23
N ILE A 51 -15.71 -5.30 9.03
CA ILE A 51 -15.64 -3.85 8.83
C ILE A 51 -17.02 -3.22 9.11
N SER A 52 -18.05 -4.03 9.42
CA SER A 52 -19.33 -3.54 9.92
C SER A 52 -19.22 -3.12 11.39
N HIS A 53 -18.45 -2.07 11.65
CA HIS A 53 -18.54 -1.39 12.93
C HIS A 53 -19.90 -0.69 13.02
N GLU A 54 -20.69 -1.07 14.04
CA GLU A 54 -21.90 -0.35 14.44
C GLU A 54 -21.61 1.15 14.49
N LYS A 55 -22.51 1.95 13.90
CA LYS A 55 -22.52 3.41 14.01
C LYS A 55 -22.61 3.81 15.48
N GLY A 56 -21.48 3.99 16.18
CA GLY A 56 -21.52 4.54 17.53
C GLY A 56 -20.24 4.45 18.37
N SER A 57 -19.39 3.43 18.18
CA SER A 57 -18.08 3.39 18.87
C SER A 57 -17.04 2.72 18.00
N SER A 58 -16.25 3.54 17.31
CA SER A 58 -15.03 3.07 16.67
C SER A 58 -13.95 2.93 17.74
N PRO A 59 -13.19 1.82 17.81
CA PRO A 59 -12.01 1.72 18.67
C PRO A 59 -10.88 2.64 18.19
N TRP A 60 -11.06 3.28 17.02
CA TRP A 60 -10.10 4.20 16.44
C TRP A 60 -10.33 5.63 16.93
N PRO A 61 -9.26 6.45 17.03
CA PRO A 61 -9.38 7.87 17.36
C PRO A 61 -10.33 8.59 16.39
N LYS A 62 -11.00 9.64 16.87
CA LYS A 62 -11.80 10.48 15.98
C LYS A 62 -10.90 11.18 14.96
N TYR A 63 -11.51 11.61 13.85
CA TYR A 63 -10.79 12.32 12.80
C TYR A 63 -10.05 13.55 13.35
N GLY A 64 -8.74 13.63 13.13
CA GLY A 64 -7.88 14.71 13.62
C GLY A 64 -7.38 14.55 15.06
N GLU A 65 -7.90 13.59 15.83
CA GLU A 65 -7.39 13.28 17.16
C GLU A 65 -6.12 12.43 17.06
N LYS A 66 -5.17 12.71 17.96
CA LYS A 66 -3.95 11.91 18.05
C LYS A 66 -4.27 10.58 18.73
N PRO A 67 -3.80 9.44 18.20
CA PRO A 67 -3.95 8.16 18.89
C PRO A 67 -3.24 8.17 20.24
N GLU A 68 -3.80 7.45 21.21
CA GLU A 68 -3.07 7.12 22.44
C GLU A 68 -1.82 6.33 22.08
N THR A 69 -0.69 6.63 22.73
CA THR A 69 0.61 6.01 22.43
C THR A 69 1.14 5.12 23.56
N ASN A 70 0.39 5.01 24.66
CA ASN A 70 0.83 4.34 25.90
C ASN A 70 0.02 3.08 26.23
N THR A 71 -0.79 2.57 25.29
CA THR A 71 -1.56 1.34 25.50
C THR A 71 -0.62 0.13 25.69
N PRO A 72 -1.07 -0.96 26.33
CA PRO A 72 -0.28 -2.20 26.43
C PRO A 72 0.20 -2.73 25.07
N GLU A 73 -0.63 -2.62 24.04
CA GLU A 73 -0.37 -3.07 22.67
C GLU A 73 0.76 -2.27 22.03
N ILE A 74 0.71 -0.94 22.11
CA ILE A 74 1.74 -0.07 21.53
C ILE A 74 3.07 -0.27 22.25
N ARG A 75 3.04 -0.42 23.58
CA ARG A 75 4.25 -0.74 24.36
C ARG A 75 4.85 -2.08 23.93
N LYS A 76 4.02 -3.07 23.57
CA LYS A 76 4.49 -4.35 23.04
C LYS A 76 5.16 -4.17 21.67
N TRP A 77 4.56 -3.42 20.75
CA TRP A 77 5.12 -3.16 19.42
C TRP A 77 6.42 -2.35 19.46
N VAL A 78 6.48 -1.31 20.28
CA VAL A 78 7.68 -0.48 20.49
C VAL A 78 8.88 -1.31 20.99
N LYS A 79 8.62 -2.34 21.81
CA LYS A 79 9.67 -3.28 22.27
C LYS A 79 10.18 -4.22 21.17
N MET A 80 9.42 -4.43 20.09
CA MET A 80 9.85 -5.25 18.96
C MET A 80 10.82 -4.50 18.03
N VAL A 81 10.88 -3.17 18.14
CA VAL A 81 11.76 -2.35 17.32
C VAL A 81 13.20 -2.51 17.81
N ASP A 82 14.08 -2.93 16.90
CA ASP A 82 15.52 -2.89 17.12
C ASP A 82 16.03 -1.45 16.95
N TRP A 83 16.04 -0.71 18.05
CA TRP A 83 16.48 0.67 18.10
C TRP A 83 17.95 0.89 17.71
N SER A 84 18.78 -0.16 17.69
CA SER A 84 20.18 -0.05 17.24
C SER A 84 20.30 0.21 15.74
N LYS A 85 19.28 -0.18 14.96
CA LYS A 85 19.22 0.04 13.51
C LYS A 85 18.61 1.39 13.14
N VAL A 86 18.01 2.09 14.09
CA VAL A 86 17.39 3.41 13.84
C VAL A 86 18.49 4.48 13.82
N PRO A 87 18.73 5.15 12.68
CA PRO A 87 19.76 6.18 12.62
C PRO A 87 19.38 7.37 13.51
N LYS A 88 20.37 7.89 14.24
CA LYS A 88 20.21 9.08 15.09
C LYS A 88 20.24 10.35 14.24
N LEU A 89 19.16 10.61 13.52
CA LEU A 89 19.03 11.80 12.68
C LEU A 89 18.49 12.99 13.50
N PRO A 90 18.95 14.22 13.21
CA PRO A 90 18.41 15.42 13.85
C PRO A 90 16.95 15.64 13.44
N VAL A 91 16.12 16.07 14.40
CA VAL A 91 14.72 16.43 14.12
C VAL A 91 14.69 17.68 13.27
N ARG A 92 14.08 17.57 12.09
CA ARG A 92 13.91 18.67 11.13
C ARG A 92 12.68 19.49 11.52
N LYS A 93 12.83 20.80 11.60
CA LYS A 93 11.77 21.74 12.01
C LYS A 93 11.15 22.40 10.79
N ALA A 94 9.83 22.53 10.81
CA ALA A 94 9.08 23.37 9.89
C ALA A 94 8.72 24.70 10.55
N LYS A 95 8.42 25.73 9.75
CA LYS A 95 8.01 27.05 10.25
C LYS A 95 6.66 27.00 10.95
N SER A 96 5.72 26.24 10.39
CA SER A 96 4.37 26.06 10.92
C SER A 96 3.94 24.60 10.81
N PRO A 97 2.95 24.15 11.60
CA PRO A 97 2.35 22.83 11.42
C PRO A 97 1.80 22.66 9.99
N GLY A 98 2.24 21.59 9.31
CA GLY A 98 1.83 21.29 7.94
C GLY A 98 2.76 21.84 6.85
N ASP A 99 3.68 22.74 7.20
CA ASP A 99 4.70 23.20 6.25
C ASP A 99 5.76 22.10 6.03
N PRO A 100 6.29 21.94 4.80
CA PRO A 100 7.48 21.12 4.60
C PRO A 100 8.66 21.76 5.36
N PRO A 101 9.52 20.96 6.03
CA PRO A 101 10.73 21.49 6.66
C PRO A 101 11.68 22.03 5.59
N GLU A 102 12.44 23.08 5.94
CA GLU A 102 13.41 23.67 5.03
C GLU A 102 14.56 22.69 4.73
N CYS A 103 14.94 22.61 3.45
CA CYS A 103 16.09 21.82 3.04
C CYS A 103 17.39 22.48 3.54
N PRO A 104 18.29 21.74 4.22
CA PRO A 104 19.58 22.25 4.62
C PRO A 104 20.46 22.47 3.39
N SER A 105 21.46 23.33 3.52
CA SER A 105 22.44 23.60 2.47
C SER A 105 23.29 22.39 2.12
N HIS A 106 23.51 21.48 3.08
CA HIS A 106 24.22 20.23 2.91
C HIS A 106 23.39 19.07 3.48
N ILE A 107 23.32 17.97 2.74
CA ILE A 107 22.67 16.73 3.18
C ILE A 107 23.74 15.65 3.11
N GLU A 108 24.09 15.09 4.25
CA GLU A 108 24.98 13.93 4.31
C GLU A 108 24.36 12.78 3.48
N GLU A 109 25.17 12.10 2.67
CA GLU A 109 24.71 11.02 1.78
C GLU A 109 23.94 9.93 2.55
N LYS A 110 24.37 9.64 3.78
CA LYS A 110 23.75 8.67 4.70
C LYS A 110 22.40 9.12 5.29
N ASP A 111 22.06 10.41 5.24
CA ASP A 111 20.87 10.99 5.88
C ASP A 111 19.66 11.07 4.92
N CYS A 112 19.68 10.20 3.88
CA CYS A 112 18.82 10.21 2.71
C CYS A 112 17.48 10.93 2.92
N TRP A 113 17.41 12.16 2.40
CA TRP A 113 16.21 12.97 2.41
C TRP A 113 15.67 13.14 0.99
N TRP A 114 14.71 12.29 0.62
CA TRP A 114 14.11 12.29 -0.71
C TRP A 114 13.62 13.68 -1.16
N THR A 115 12.92 14.44 -0.30
CA THR A 115 12.37 15.77 -0.67
C THR A 115 13.43 16.78 -1.10
N CYS A 116 14.62 16.72 -0.51
CA CYS A 116 15.65 17.74 -0.72
C CYS A 116 16.80 17.28 -1.61
N SER A 117 17.10 15.97 -1.61
CA SER A 117 18.22 15.39 -2.34
C SER A 117 17.81 14.41 -3.45
N GLY A 118 16.54 13.99 -3.49
CA GLY A 118 16.07 12.99 -4.46
C GLY A 118 16.70 11.61 -4.31
N CYS A 119 17.29 11.31 -3.14
CA CYS A 119 17.90 10.02 -2.87
C CYS A 119 16.84 8.91 -2.74
N PHE A 120 17.28 7.68 -3.03
CA PHE A 120 16.51 6.45 -2.85
C PHE A 120 17.41 5.41 -2.19
N ALA A 121 16.83 4.54 -1.37
CA ALA A 121 17.54 3.37 -0.87
C ALA A 121 17.80 2.37 -2.03
N PRO A 122 18.85 1.54 -1.96
CA PRO A 122 19.16 0.58 -3.02
C PRO A 122 18.03 -0.43 -3.32
N ASP A 123 17.15 -0.67 -2.35
CA ASP A 123 16.00 -1.56 -2.41
C ASP A 123 14.66 -0.83 -2.64
N ASP A 124 14.66 0.49 -2.82
CA ASP A 124 13.46 1.25 -3.17
C ASP A 124 12.97 0.88 -4.57
N ILE A 125 11.66 0.63 -4.70
CA ILE A 125 11.01 0.41 -5.99
C ILE A 125 10.55 1.76 -6.55
N VAL A 126 11.32 2.28 -7.50
CA VAL A 126 11.10 3.60 -8.10
C VAL A 126 10.78 3.55 -9.60
N GLU A 127 10.79 2.35 -10.18
CA GLU A 127 10.47 2.11 -11.59
C GLU A 127 9.72 0.77 -11.71
N CYS A 128 8.87 0.64 -12.74
CA CYS A 128 8.24 -0.63 -13.04
C CYS A 128 9.23 -1.59 -13.71
N PRO A 129 9.29 -2.88 -13.31
CA PRO A 129 10.24 -3.85 -13.89
C PRO A 129 9.91 -4.22 -15.34
N GLY A 130 8.64 -4.13 -15.73
CA GLY A 130 8.17 -4.45 -17.08
C GLY A 130 8.38 -3.31 -18.07
N LYS A 131 8.75 -3.63 -19.31
CA LYS A 131 8.78 -2.65 -20.42
C LYS A 131 7.37 -2.16 -20.73
N ASN A 132 7.23 -0.86 -20.95
CA ASN A 132 5.95 -0.17 -21.18
C ASN A 132 4.91 -0.39 -20.07
N ALA A 133 5.36 -0.73 -18.85
CA ALA A 133 4.50 -0.85 -17.69
C ALA A 133 4.37 0.48 -16.95
N TRP A 134 3.19 0.69 -16.36
CA TRP A 134 2.83 1.87 -15.59
C TRP A 134 2.27 1.44 -14.24
N GLY A 135 2.81 1.99 -13.16
CA GLY A 135 2.29 1.82 -11.80
C GLY A 135 1.52 3.06 -11.40
N LEU A 136 0.19 2.99 -11.42
CA LEU A 136 -0.67 4.08 -10.97
C LEU A 136 -0.88 4.00 -9.46
N THR A 137 -0.51 5.06 -8.74
CA THR A 137 -0.65 5.11 -7.28
C THR A 137 -1.35 6.37 -6.81
N PHE A 138 -2.14 6.24 -5.74
CA PHE A 138 -2.84 7.35 -5.10
C PHE A 138 -2.53 7.37 -3.60
N ASP A 139 -2.05 8.50 -3.12
CA ASP A 139 -1.62 8.70 -1.74
C ASP A 139 -2.70 9.44 -0.92
N ASP A 140 -2.66 9.28 0.40
CA ASP A 140 -3.40 10.09 1.37
C ASP A 140 -4.95 9.99 1.30
N GLY A 141 -5.45 8.91 0.72
CA GLY A 141 -6.88 8.54 0.73
C GLY A 141 -7.27 7.67 1.95
N PRO A 142 -8.52 7.18 2.00
CA PRO A 142 -9.65 7.50 1.11
C PRO A 142 -10.45 8.75 1.54
N GLU A 143 -10.97 9.51 0.59
CA GLU A 143 -11.85 10.67 0.80
C GLU A 143 -13.27 10.39 0.25
N PRO A 144 -14.30 10.37 1.12
CA PRO A 144 -15.69 10.20 0.69
C PRO A 144 -16.14 11.20 -0.36
N GLY A 145 -16.89 10.73 -1.34
CA GLY A 145 -17.37 11.47 -2.51
C GLY A 145 -16.32 11.70 -3.60
N THR A 146 -15.02 11.64 -3.30
CA THR A 146 -13.95 11.81 -4.31
C THR A 146 -13.37 10.47 -4.75
N THR A 147 -13.22 9.55 -3.80
CA THR A 147 -12.54 8.27 -4.05
C THR A 147 -13.43 7.31 -4.82
N GLU A 148 -14.74 7.36 -4.55
CA GLU A 148 -15.78 6.65 -5.28
C GLU A 148 -15.78 7.04 -6.77
N ASN A 149 -15.76 8.34 -7.07
CA ASN A 149 -15.68 8.81 -8.45
C ASN A 149 -14.39 8.34 -9.15
N LEU A 150 -13.28 8.26 -8.40
CA LEU A 150 -12.03 7.73 -8.93
C LEU A 150 -12.15 6.23 -9.24
N PHE A 151 -12.78 5.44 -8.38
CA PHE A 151 -13.06 4.03 -8.62
C PHE A 151 -13.90 3.81 -9.88
N GLU A 152 -14.97 4.60 -10.06
CA GLU A 152 -15.80 4.54 -11.27
C GLU A 152 -14.98 4.73 -12.54
N VAL A 153 -14.07 5.72 -12.56
CA VAL A 153 -13.19 5.98 -13.70
C VAL A 153 -12.19 4.85 -13.92
N LEU A 154 -11.57 4.33 -12.86
CA LEU A 154 -10.62 3.22 -12.96
C LEU A 154 -11.29 1.97 -13.53
N LYS A 155 -12.51 1.66 -13.06
CA LYS A 155 -13.33 0.56 -13.54
C LYS A 155 -13.77 0.75 -14.99
N GLU A 156 -14.24 1.94 -15.36
CA GLU A 156 -14.62 2.27 -16.75
C GLU A 156 -13.44 2.07 -17.71
N LYS A 157 -12.23 2.45 -17.29
CA LYS A 157 -11.01 2.29 -18.08
C LYS A 157 -10.38 0.91 -17.97
N ASN A 158 -10.90 0.03 -17.11
CA ASN A 158 -10.32 -1.29 -16.81
C ASN A 158 -8.83 -1.18 -16.41
N VAL A 159 -8.52 -0.26 -15.49
CA VAL A 159 -7.17 0.02 -15.00
C VAL A 159 -7.10 -0.27 -13.50
N THR A 160 -6.12 -1.06 -13.09
CA THR A 160 -5.80 -1.30 -11.69
C THR A 160 -4.87 -0.22 -11.15
N ALA A 161 -5.03 0.15 -9.88
CA ALA A 161 -4.17 1.11 -9.19
C ALA A 161 -3.82 0.62 -7.77
N THR A 162 -2.81 1.22 -7.15
CA THR A 162 -2.46 0.98 -5.75
C THR A 162 -2.79 2.21 -4.90
N PHE A 163 -3.47 2.02 -3.78
CA PHE A 163 -3.85 3.10 -2.86
C PHE A 163 -3.01 3.04 -1.59
N PHE A 164 -2.21 4.08 -1.35
CA PHE A 164 -1.47 4.27 -0.10
C PHE A 164 -2.31 5.09 0.86
N VAL A 165 -3.08 4.37 1.69
CA VAL A 165 -4.11 4.96 2.57
C VAL A 165 -3.53 5.44 3.89
N THR A 166 -4.21 6.40 4.52
CA THR A 166 -3.85 6.91 5.85
C THR A 166 -4.85 6.45 6.90
N GLY A 167 -4.36 6.04 8.08
CA GLY A 167 -5.21 5.52 9.15
C GLY A 167 -6.35 6.46 9.56
N MET A 168 -6.10 7.77 9.61
CA MET A 168 -7.09 8.79 9.98
C MET A 168 -8.27 8.84 8.98
N LYS A 169 -8.00 8.69 7.69
CA LYS A 169 -9.05 8.70 6.66
C LYS A 169 -9.73 7.35 6.53
N SER A 170 -8.95 6.29 6.62
CA SER A 170 -9.44 4.91 6.65
C SER A 170 -10.45 4.65 7.78
N SER A 171 -10.19 5.15 9.00
CA SER A 171 -11.11 4.98 10.12
C SER A 171 -12.43 5.73 9.94
N ARG A 172 -12.42 6.85 9.20
CA ARG A 172 -13.62 7.63 8.85
C ARG A 172 -14.42 7.02 7.70
N ALA A 173 -13.76 6.33 6.77
CA ALA A 173 -14.37 5.76 5.59
C ALA A 173 -13.93 4.30 5.33
N PRO A 174 -14.21 3.39 6.27
CA PRO A 174 -13.67 2.03 6.19
C PRO A 174 -14.30 1.19 5.06
N TRP A 175 -15.52 1.53 4.61
CA TRP A 175 -16.14 0.86 3.45
C TRP A 175 -15.36 1.09 2.15
N LEU A 176 -14.69 2.23 2.01
CA LEU A 176 -13.88 2.51 0.82
C LEU A 176 -12.62 1.64 0.77
N LEU A 177 -12.13 1.15 1.91
CA LEU A 177 -11.04 0.17 1.91
C LEU A 177 -11.50 -1.16 1.32
N GLN A 178 -12.71 -1.62 1.67
CA GLN A 178 -13.24 -2.83 1.06
C GLN A 178 -13.40 -2.64 -0.45
N GLU A 179 -13.90 -1.48 -0.87
CA GLU A 179 -14.07 -1.17 -2.29
C GLU A 179 -12.74 -1.11 -3.06
N THR A 180 -11.61 -0.73 -2.44
CA THR A 180 -10.29 -0.84 -3.10
C THR A 180 -9.90 -2.27 -3.45
N ILE A 181 -10.40 -3.27 -2.71
CA ILE A 181 -10.12 -4.69 -2.95
C ILE A 181 -11.09 -5.27 -3.97
N ASP A 182 -12.33 -4.76 -3.99
CA ASP A 182 -13.41 -5.23 -4.85
C ASP A 182 -13.39 -4.60 -6.27
N GLN A 183 -12.44 -3.70 -6.56
CA GLN A 183 -12.16 -3.20 -7.92
C GLN A 183 -11.63 -4.32 -8.83
#